data_AF-A0A1Q4HP35-F1
#
_entry.id   AF-A0A1Q4HP35-F1
#
_cell.length_a   1.000
_cell.length_b   1.000
_cell.length_c   1.000
_cell.angle_alpha   90.00
_cell.angle_beta   90.00
_cell.angle_gamma   90.00
#
_symmetry.space_group_name_H-M   'P 1'
#
loop_
_entity.id
_entity.type
_entity.pdbx_description
1 polymer ?
#
loop_
_entity_poly.entity_id
_entity_poly.type
_entity_poly.pdbx_seq_one_letter_code
_entity_poly.pdbx_strand_id
1 'polypeptide(L)'
;MATADLDDSMTFDDIALVDSSRARRLLQSALRHGLEVYPTASTQRCWTIRKPNQRYGGESLTVYGEANNSAHVLYDPSTGSTWEEITQVRAFTIIQAMSGLQ
;
A
#
# COMPACT_ATOMS: atom_id res chain seq x y z
N MET A 1 11.05 -21.24 -19.10
CA MET A 1 10.02 -21.15 -18.04
C MET A 1 10.71 -20.83 -16.74
N ALA A 2 10.49 -19.62 -16.23
CA ALA A 2 10.78 -19.19 -14.87
C ALA A 2 9.96 -17.91 -14.67
N THR A 3 8.67 -18.06 -14.33
CA THR A 3 7.89 -16.95 -13.77
C THR A 3 8.35 -16.85 -12.33
N ALA A 4 9.40 -16.06 -12.10
CA ALA A 4 9.91 -15.79 -10.77
C ALA A 4 8.77 -15.32 -9.86
N ASP A 5 8.61 -15.98 -8.72
CA ASP A 5 7.84 -15.55 -7.55
C ASP A 5 8.07 -14.06 -7.27
N LEU A 6 7.23 -13.20 -7.82
CA LEU A 6 7.26 -11.77 -7.58
C LEU A 6 5.89 -11.37 -7.05
N ASP A 7 5.92 -10.79 -5.85
CA ASP A 7 4.81 -10.25 -5.07
C ASP A 7 3.99 -11.29 -4.29
N ASP A 8 4.60 -11.90 -3.26
CA ASP A 8 3.82 -12.36 -2.10
C ASP A 8 3.33 -11.13 -1.31
N SER A 9 2.02 -11.10 -1.04
CA SER A 9 1.45 -10.05 -0.19
C SER A 9 2.03 -10.17 1.22
N MET A 10 2.44 -9.04 1.80
CA MET A 10 2.90 -8.95 3.18
C MET A 10 1.82 -9.41 4.15
N THR A 11 2.26 -10.10 5.19
CA THR A 11 1.48 -10.50 6.35
C THR A 11 1.54 -9.45 7.46
N PHE A 12 0.76 -9.65 8.53
CA PHE A 12 0.86 -8.80 9.72
C PHE A 12 2.23 -8.87 10.40
N ASP A 13 2.91 -10.02 10.34
CA ASP A 13 4.24 -10.21 10.91
C ASP A 13 5.28 -9.42 10.11
N ASP A 14 5.17 -9.41 8.78
CA ASP A 14 6.06 -8.60 7.92
C ASP A 14 5.89 -7.10 8.20
N ILE A 15 4.64 -6.65 8.37
CA ILE A 15 4.35 -5.24 8.68
C ILE A 15 4.84 -4.85 10.08
N ALA A 16 4.93 -5.79 11.03
CA ALA A 16 5.46 -5.51 12.36
C ALA A 16 6.93 -5.03 12.32
N LEU A 17 7.68 -5.47 11.30
CA LEU A 17 9.08 -5.12 11.05
C LEU A 17 9.26 -3.74 10.38
N VAL A 18 8.18 -3.06 10.00
CA VAL A 18 8.26 -1.72 9.39
C VAL A 18 8.62 -0.67 10.44
N ASP A 19 9.79 -0.04 10.27
CA ASP A 19 10.33 0.97 11.19
C ASP A 19 9.43 2.23 11.31
N SER A 20 8.87 2.71 10.20
CA SER A 20 8.01 3.89 10.21
C SER A 20 6.65 3.53 10.82
N SER A 21 6.41 4.01 12.04
CA SER A 21 5.13 3.79 12.74
C SER A 21 3.93 4.33 11.97
N ARG A 22 4.12 5.41 11.18
CA ARG A 22 3.06 5.98 10.34
C ARG A 22 2.77 5.10 9.13
N ALA A 23 3.80 4.65 8.41
CA ALA A 23 3.62 3.70 7.30
C ALA A 23 2.98 2.41 7.82
N ARG A 24 3.52 1.85 8.90
CA ARG A 24 3.02 0.63 9.55
C ARG A 24 1.52 0.69 9.86
N ARG A 25 1.01 1.81 10.38
CA ARG A 25 -0.43 1.98 10.66
C ARG A 25 -1.29 1.91 9.39
N LEU A 26 -0.85 2.51 8.30
CA LEU A 26 -1.55 2.46 7.01
C LEU A 26 -1.57 1.03 6.46
N LEU A 27 -0.41 0.35 6.47
CA LEU A 27 -0.29 -1.02 5.97
C LEU A 27 -1.11 -2.01 6.82
N GLN A 28 -1.08 -1.87 8.15
CA GLN A 28 -1.92 -2.66 9.05
C GLN A 28 -3.41 -2.42 8.79
N SER A 29 -3.81 -1.18 8.52
CA SER A 29 -5.19 -0.86 8.16
C SER A 29 -5.58 -1.53 6.86
N ALA A 30 -4.72 -1.49 5.83
CA ALA A 30 -4.98 -2.15 4.56
C ALA A 30 -5.24 -3.66 4.74
N LEU A 31 -4.37 -4.38 5.47
CA LEU A 31 -4.57 -5.80 5.73
C LEU A 31 -5.84 -6.09 6.54
N ARG A 32 -6.15 -5.27 7.56
CA ARG A 32 -7.40 -5.41 8.35
C ARG A 32 -8.65 -5.25 7.49
N HIS A 33 -8.54 -4.43 6.44
CA HIS A 33 -9.58 -4.20 5.47
C HIS A 33 -9.54 -5.18 4.29
N GLY A 34 -8.74 -6.25 4.38
CA GLY A 34 -8.68 -7.30 3.34
C GLY A 34 -8.04 -6.85 2.03
N LEU A 35 -7.30 -5.75 2.04
CA LEU A 35 -6.47 -5.33 0.91
C LEU A 35 -5.13 -6.06 0.95
N GLU A 36 -4.50 -6.19 -0.21
CA GLU A 36 -3.17 -6.78 -0.33
C GLU A 36 -2.11 -5.68 -0.28
N VAL A 37 -0.97 -6.00 0.32
CA VAL A 37 0.15 -5.07 0.53
C VAL A 37 1.42 -5.71 -0.03
N TYR A 38 2.09 -5.02 -0.94
CA TYR A 38 3.27 -5.55 -1.62
C TYR A 38 4.48 -4.65 -1.37
N PRO A 39 5.65 -5.21 -1.03
CA PRO A 39 6.87 -4.43 -0.94
C PRO A 39 7.36 -4.10 -2.35
N THR A 40 7.64 -2.83 -2.62
CA THR A 40 8.16 -2.43 -3.93
C THR A 40 9.65 -2.75 -4.01
N ALA A 41 10.04 -3.63 -4.95
CA ALA A 41 11.38 -4.20 -5.08
C ALA A 41 12.55 -3.18 -5.10
N SER A 42 12.29 -1.93 -5.49
CA SER A 42 13.31 -0.91 -5.69
C SER A 42 13.72 -0.15 -4.42
N THR A 43 12.95 -0.24 -3.32
CA THR A 43 13.16 0.60 -2.14
C THR A 43 12.68 -0.10 -0.87
N GLN A 44 13.57 -0.29 0.10
CA GLN A 44 13.28 -0.96 1.39
C GLN A 44 12.18 -0.32 2.25
N ARG A 45 11.61 0.82 1.81
CA ARG A 45 10.60 1.57 2.54
C ARG A 45 9.43 2.02 1.67
N CYS A 46 9.12 1.28 0.62
CA CYS A 46 7.99 1.57 -0.25
C CYS A 46 7.10 0.35 -0.37
N TRP A 47 5.79 0.57 -0.26
CA TRP A 47 4.79 -0.49 -0.32
C TRP A 47 3.59 -0.06 -1.15
N THR A 48 3.06 -0.97 -1.95
CA THR A 48 1.85 -0.75 -2.73
C THR A 48 0.68 -1.52 -2.10
N ILE A 49 -0.41 -0.79 -1.83
CA ILE A 49 -1.69 -1.33 -1.37
C ILE A 49 -2.62 -1.41 -2.58
N ARG A 50 -3.23 -2.57 -2.80
CA ARG A 50 -4.22 -2.78 -3.88
C ARG A 50 -5.34 -3.73 -3.46
N LYS A 51 -6.42 -3.75 -4.24
CA LYS A 51 -7.50 -4.72 -4.05
C LYS A 51 -7.01 -6.14 -4.38
N PRO A 52 -7.55 -7.18 -3.72
CA PRO A 52 -7.22 -8.56 -4.05
C PRO A 52 -7.47 -8.91 -5.51
N ASN A 53 -6.55 -9.67 -6.12
CA ASN A 53 -6.62 -10.09 -7.53
C ASN A 53 -6.68 -8.94 -8.55
N GLN A 54 -6.37 -7.70 -8.14
CA GLN A 54 -6.38 -6.56 -9.04
C GLN A 54 -5.17 -6.60 -9.98
N ARG A 55 -5.42 -6.47 -11.29
CA ARG A 55 -4.36 -6.35 -12.30
C ARG A 55 -3.59 -5.04 -12.13
N TYR A 56 -2.32 -5.02 -12.54
CA TYR A 56 -1.52 -3.80 -12.61
C TYR A 56 -2.25 -2.71 -13.41
N GLY A 57 -2.13 -1.45 -12.96
CA GLY A 57 -2.83 -0.30 -13.52
C GLY A 57 -4.23 -0.06 -12.93
N GLY A 58 -4.66 -0.85 -11.95
CA GLY A 58 -5.85 -0.59 -11.14
C GLY A 58 -5.59 0.36 -9.95
N GLU A 59 -6.67 0.74 -9.25
CA GLU A 59 -6.65 1.72 -8.16
C GLU A 59 -5.70 1.26 -7.05
N SER A 60 -4.74 2.10 -6.67
CA SER A 60 -3.72 1.71 -5.68
C SER A 60 -3.20 2.89 -4.85
N LEU A 61 -2.63 2.55 -3.70
CA LEU A 61 -1.91 3.49 -2.84
C LEU A 61 -0.46 3.04 -2.72
N THR A 62 0.48 3.93 -2.97
CA THR A 62 1.90 3.68 -2.73
C THR A 62 2.34 4.46 -1.50
N VAL A 63 2.78 3.76 -0.46
CA VAL A 63 3.20 4.31 0.83
C VAL A 63 4.73 4.30 0.88
N TYR A 64 5.33 5.47 1.09
CA TYR A 64 6.77 5.65 1.30
C TYR A 64 7.03 5.94 2.77
N GLY A 65 7.66 5.02 3.49
CA GLY A 65 8.11 5.23 4.86
C GLY A 65 9.46 5.96 4.88
N GLU A 66 9.54 7.03 5.66
CA GLU A 66 10.76 7.84 5.77
C GLU A 66 11.53 7.56 7.07
N ALA A 67 12.83 7.87 7.06
CA ALA A 67 13.72 7.68 8.22
C ALA A 67 13.29 8.48 9.47
N ASN A 68 12.59 9.59 9.27
CA ASN A 68 12.12 10.50 10.31
C ASN A 68 10.73 10.15 10.86
N ASN A 69 10.28 8.89 10.68
CA ASN A 69 8.94 8.44 11.03
C ASN A 69 7.81 9.20 10.28
N SER A 70 8.12 9.81 9.14
CA SER A 70 7.12 10.29 8.20
C SER A 70 6.64 9.15 7.29
N ALA A 71 5.49 9.37 6.64
CA ALA A 71 5.08 8.55 5.52
C ALA A 71 4.38 9.42 4.47
N HIS A 72 4.88 9.36 3.23
CA HIS A 72 4.26 9.96 2.06
C HIS A 72 3.38 8.92 1.38
N VAL A 73 2.24 9.35 0.85
CA VAL A 73 1.31 8.42 0.18
C VAL A 73 0.97 8.99 -1.18
N LEU A 74 1.21 8.19 -2.21
CA LEU A 74 0.76 8.47 -3.58
C LEU A 74 -0.47 7.64 -3.86
N TYR A 75 -1.47 8.26 -4.46
CA TYR A 75 -2.71 7.60 -4.88
C TYR A 75 -2.79 7.56 -6.40
N ASP A 76 -3.03 6.36 -6.94
CA ASP A 76 -3.33 6.13 -8.35
C ASP A 76 -4.80 5.70 -8.46
N PRO A 77 -5.69 6.53 -9.03
CA PRO A 77 -7.10 6.21 -9.19
C PRO A 77 -7.40 5.27 -10.37
N SER A 78 -6.41 4.76 -11.11
CA SER A 78 -6.52 3.91 -12.32
C SER A 78 -7.12 4.52 -13.58
N THR A 79 -7.77 5.67 -13.48
CA THR A 79 -8.49 6.33 -14.60
C THR A 79 -7.57 7.03 -15.61
N GLY A 80 -6.29 6.66 -15.67
CA GLY A 80 -5.28 7.38 -16.47
C GLY A 80 -4.97 8.79 -15.94
N SER A 81 -5.35 9.07 -14.69
CA SER A 81 -5.04 10.32 -14.01
C SER A 81 -3.62 10.31 -13.44
N THR A 82 -3.03 11.49 -13.30
CA THR A 82 -1.72 11.64 -12.66
C THR A 82 -1.78 11.20 -11.20
N TRP A 83 -0.73 10.51 -10.75
CA TRP A 83 -0.58 10.14 -9.35
C TRP A 83 -0.65 11.38 -8.46
N GLU A 84 -1.40 11.29 -7.37
CA GLU A 84 -1.60 12.40 -6.44
C GLU A 84 -0.93 12.10 -5.10
N GLU A 85 -0.10 13.02 -4.59
CA GLU A 85 0.34 12.96 -3.20
C GLU A 85 -0.82 13.34 -2.27
N ILE A 86 -1.14 12.46 -1.33
CA ILE A 86 -2.26 12.63 -0.43
C ILE A 86 -1.83 12.56 1.04
N THR A 87 -2.66 13.14 1.91
CA THR A 87 -2.47 13.05 3.35
C THR A 87 -2.77 11.64 3.86
N GLN A 88 -2.20 11.28 5.01
CA GLN A 88 -2.47 9.99 5.65
C GLN A 88 -3.94 9.80 6.02
N VAL A 89 -4.62 10.89 6.41
CA VAL A 89 -6.06 10.85 6.70
C VAL A 89 -6.84 10.44 5.46
N ARG A 90 -6.54 11.04 4.30
CA ARG A 90 -7.18 10.68 3.04
C ARG A 90 -6.82 9.25 2.61
N ALA A 91 -5.59 8.80 2.87
CA ALA A 91 -5.19 7.43 2.60
C ALA A 91 -6.04 6.41 3.39
N PHE A 92 -6.34 6.66 4.67
CA PHE A 92 -7.25 5.80 5.44
C PHE A 92 -8.67 5.74 4.84
N THR A 93 -9.21 6.89 4.42
CA THR A 93 -10.52 6.94 3.76
C THR A 93 -10.54 6.13 2.47
N ILE A 94 -9.47 6.22 1.66
CA ILE A 94 -9.35 5.44 0.43
C ILE A 94 -9.19 3.95 0.73
N ILE A 95 -8.39 3.55 1.72
CA ILE A 95 -8.29 2.15 2.16
C ILE A 95 -9.68 1.58 2.51
N GLN A 96 -10.48 2.33 3.26
CA GLN A 96 -11.85 1.94 3.59
C GLN A 96 -12.72 1.81 2.33
N ALA A 97 -12.67 2.80 1.43
CA ALA A 97 -13.43 2.77 0.18
C ALA A 97 -13.03 1.59 -0.74
N MET A 98 -11.72 1.31 -0.85
CA MET A 98 -11.19 0.21 -1.65
C MET A 98 -11.63 -1.16 -1.12
N SER A 99 -11.83 -1.29 0.19
CA SER A 99 -12.17 -2.56 0.83
C SER A 99 -13.61 -3.01 0.60
N GLY A 100 -14.49 -2.11 0.16
CA GLY A 100 -15.93 -2.41 0.01
C GLY A 100 -16.65 -2.80 1.32
N LEU A 101 -15.97 -2.77 2.46
CA LEU A 101 -16.54 -3.00 3.79
C LEU A 101 -17.33 -1.74 4.18
N GLN A 102 -18.66 -1.81 4.03
CA GLN A 102 -19.62 -0.89 4.64
C GLN A 102 -20.03 -1.37 6.02
#